data_AF-A0A0P8A3Y6-F1
#
_entry.id   AF-A0A0P8A3Y6-F1
#
_cell.length_a   1.000
_cell.length_b   1.000
_cell.length_c   1.000
_cell.angle_alpha   90.00
_cell.angle_beta   90.00
_cell.angle_gamma   90.00
#
_symmetry.space_group_name_H-M   'P 1'
#
loop_
_entity.id
_entity.type
_entity.pdbx_description
1 polymer ?
#
loop_
_entity_poly.entity_id
_entity_poly.type
_entity_poly.pdbx_seq_one_letter_code
_entity_poly.pdbx_strand_id
1 'polypeptide(L)'
;MGQSTSTQTMSAHMVSSSDNNEKTSRFSPQALLQLVQETCAHPLGSAERQRGLTQLIRHLTPQLWRTYDAYYADALQQTWIYFCRNLCEATTGRAYDPTVATVATWLNAYLRRRLQDFEIAENRKRAITVSQSSGFRANSDDALDPIDRLSAPPDVPPWLEQIRAWALSNPDLEKIHVGKHPQVTARLLILKRLPPETPWKNLAAEYGISIGTLSSFYQRQCLVKLREYGKSQGYF
;
A
#
# COMPACT_ATOMS: atom_id res chain seq x y z
N MET A 1 -34.44 -12.60 64.31
CA MET A 1 -33.22 -13.44 64.22
C MET A 1 -32.94 -13.58 62.75
N GLY A 2 -31.91 -12.99 62.14
CA GLY A 2 -30.55 -12.71 62.63
C GLY A 2 -29.61 -13.34 61.59
N GLN A 3 -29.01 -12.49 60.76
CA GLN A 3 -28.22 -12.82 59.56
C GLN A 3 -26.88 -13.50 59.89
N SER A 4 -26.31 -14.23 58.91
CA SER A 4 -24.85 -14.38 58.61
C SER A 4 -24.74 -15.19 57.30
N THR A 5 -24.43 -14.61 56.12
CA THR A 5 -23.09 -14.39 55.49
C THR A 5 -22.17 -15.62 55.60
N SER A 6 -21.55 -16.18 54.54
CA SER A 6 -20.76 -15.48 53.53
C SER A 6 -20.23 -16.43 52.41
N THR A 7 -20.03 -15.84 51.20
CA THR A 7 -18.99 -16.10 50.15
C THR A 7 -18.82 -17.46 49.44
N GLN A 8 -18.77 -17.43 48.09
CA GLN A 8 -17.59 -17.66 47.19
C GLN A 8 -18.04 -18.18 45.79
N THR A 9 -18.06 -17.37 44.72
CA THR A 9 -17.06 -17.10 43.64
C THR A 9 -17.02 -18.11 42.46
N MET A 10 -16.89 -17.54 41.23
CA MET A 10 -16.47 -18.09 39.92
C MET A 10 -17.59 -18.58 38.97
N SER A 11 -17.86 -17.84 37.88
CA SER A 11 -17.27 -17.97 36.51
C SER A 11 -17.91 -19.14 35.75
N ALA A 12 -18.42 -19.06 34.52
CA ALA A 12 -18.00 -18.25 33.38
C ALA A 12 -19.14 -18.04 32.35
N HIS A 13 -18.92 -17.02 31.53
CA HIS A 13 -19.57 -16.68 30.28
C HIS A 13 -19.91 -17.87 29.36
N MET A 14 -21.13 -17.85 28.80
CA MET A 14 -21.37 -18.13 27.38
C MET A 14 -22.39 -17.11 26.85
N VAL A 15 -21.89 -15.95 26.43
CA VAL A 15 -22.64 -15.04 25.55
C VAL A 15 -22.37 -15.53 24.13
N SER A 16 -23.37 -16.12 23.50
CA SER A 16 -23.42 -16.31 22.06
C SER A 16 -23.61 -14.94 21.42
N SER A 17 -22.54 -14.34 20.92
CA SER A 17 -22.59 -13.18 20.03
C SER A 17 -22.34 -13.64 18.60
N SER A 18 -23.37 -14.25 18.01
CA SER A 18 -23.57 -14.19 16.56
C SER A 18 -24.44 -12.97 16.31
N ASP A 19 -23.80 -11.82 16.07
CA ASP A 19 -24.35 -10.69 15.32
C ASP A 19 -23.39 -9.52 15.46
N ASN A 20 -22.49 -9.39 14.49
CA ASN A 20 -21.87 -8.11 14.12
C ASN A 20 -21.02 -8.31 12.87
N ASN A 21 -21.66 -8.52 11.72
CA ASN A 21 -21.02 -8.20 10.45
C ASN A 21 -22.01 -7.80 9.36
N GLU A 22 -22.93 -6.89 9.68
CA GLU A 22 -23.90 -6.38 8.70
C GLU A 22 -23.89 -4.85 8.62
N LYS A 23 -22.70 -4.25 8.64
CA LYS A 23 -22.52 -2.84 8.30
C LYS A 23 -21.22 -2.61 7.56
N THR A 24 -21.22 -2.71 6.23
CA THR A 24 -20.68 -1.69 5.31
C THR A 24 -20.71 -2.13 3.84
N SER A 25 -21.86 -2.00 3.18
CA SER A 25 -21.87 -1.57 1.78
C SER A 25 -23.09 -0.71 1.53
N ARG A 26 -22.88 0.60 1.34
CA ARG A 26 -23.94 1.55 0.96
C ARG A 26 -24.32 1.42 -0.53
N PHE A 27 -23.77 0.42 -1.21
CA PHE A 27 -23.88 0.20 -2.65
C PHE A 27 -24.53 -1.17 -2.90
N SER A 28 -25.63 -1.19 -3.66
CA SER A 28 -26.30 -2.43 -4.02
C SER A 28 -25.48 -3.23 -5.05
N PRO A 29 -25.58 -4.57 -5.07
CA PRO A 29 -24.92 -5.39 -6.09
C PRO A 29 -25.25 -4.96 -7.53
N GLN A 30 -26.49 -4.54 -7.76
CA GLN A 30 -26.96 -4.02 -9.05
C GLN A 30 -26.30 -2.70 -9.44
N ALA A 31 -26.14 -1.77 -8.51
CA ALA A 31 -25.45 -0.50 -8.77
C ALA A 31 -23.98 -0.75 -9.14
N LEU A 32 -23.34 -1.74 -8.52
CA LEU A 32 -21.96 -2.11 -8.83
C LEU A 32 -21.83 -2.69 -10.25
N LEU A 33 -22.79 -3.52 -10.67
CA LEU A 33 -22.84 -4.06 -12.03
C LEU A 33 -23.06 -2.97 -13.08
N GLN A 34 -23.95 -2.01 -12.82
CA GLN A 34 -24.14 -0.85 -13.71
C GLN A 34 -22.84 -0.05 -13.85
N LEU A 35 -22.15 0.23 -12.75
CA LEU A 35 -20.87 0.92 -12.79
C LEU A 35 -19.80 0.15 -13.59
N VAL A 36 -19.78 -1.19 -13.50
CA VAL A 36 -18.90 -2.02 -14.35
C VAL A 36 -19.26 -1.87 -15.83
N GLN A 37 -20.55 -1.96 -16.18
CA GLN A 37 -21.01 -1.82 -17.57
C GLN A 37 -20.66 -0.44 -18.15
N GLU A 38 -20.94 0.63 -17.41
CA GLU A 38 -20.59 2.01 -17.78
C GLU A 38 -19.07 2.16 -17.96
N THR A 39 -18.29 1.64 -17.02
CA THR A 39 -16.81 1.69 -17.09
C THR A 39 -16.29 0.99 -18.33
N CYS A 40 -16.85 -0.18 -18.66
CA CYS A 40 -16.40 -0.99 -19.81
C CYS A 40 -16.95 -0.51 -21.16
N ALA A 41 -17.96 0.35 -21.18
CA ALA A 41 -18.44 1.00 -22.41
C ALA A 41 -17.45 2.04 -22.95
N HIS A 42 -16.57 2.57 -22.10
CA HIS A 42 -15.55 3.53 -22.50
C HIS A 42 -14.28 2.86 -23.08
N PRO A 43 -13.59 3.50 -24.04
CA PRO A 43 -12.42 2.91 -24.67
C PRO A 43 -11.24 2.78 -23.71
N LEU A 44 -10.33 1.85 -24.03
CA LEU A 44 -9.06 1.68 -23.31
C LEU A 44 -8.29 3.01 -23.26
N GLY A 45 -7.84 3.39 -22.07
CA GLY A 45 -7.05 4.61 -21.86
C GLY A 45 -7.86 5.91 -21.74
N SER A 46 -9.19 5.88 -21.86
CA SER A 46 -10.03 7.06 -21.65
C SER A 46 -10.05 7.50 -20.18
N ALA A 47 -10.21 8.81 -19.96
CA ALA A 47 -10.29 9.37 -18.61
C ALA A 47 -11.55 8.90 -17.86
N GLU A 48 -12.67 8.75 -18.57
CA GLU A 48 -13.93 8.24 -18.06
C GLU A 48 -13.77 6.81 -17.56
N ARG A 49 -13.09 5.97 -18.34
CA ARG A 49 -12.79 4.61 -17.95
C ARG A 49 -11.91 4.54 -16.71
N GLN A 50 -10.86 5.35 -16.65
CA GLN A 50 -9.99 5.42 -15.48
C GLN A 50 -10.75 5.88 -14.22
N ARG A 51 -11.69 6.83 -14.36
CA ARG A 51 -12.57 7.26 -13.25
C ARG A 51 -13.46 6.11 -12.78
N GLY A 52 -14.10 5.39 -13.70
CA GLY A 52 -14.93 4.23 -13.38
C GLY A 52 -14.17 3.13 -12.63
N LEU A 53 -13.00 2.75 -13.15
CA LEU A 53 -12.10 1.79 -12.48
C LEU A 53 -11.70 2.26 -11.07
N THR A 54 -11.36 3.54 -10.92
CA THR A 54 -10.99 4.12 -9.62
C THR A 54 -12.15 4.07 -8.62
N GLN A 55 -13.37 4.36 -9.06
CA GLN A 55 -14.56 4.26 -8.22
C GLN A 55 -14.81 2.81 -7.79
N LEU A 56 -14.72 1.86 -8.72
CA LEU A 56 -14.87 0.43 -8.42
C LEU A 56 -13.85 -0.04 -7.40
N ILE A 57 -12.57 0.32 -7.55
CA ILE A 57 -11.51 -0.03 -6.57
C ILE A 57 -11.88 0.45 -5.17
N ARG A 58 -12.35 1.70 -5.03
CA ARG A 58 -12.73 2.27 -3.72
C ARG A 58 -13.89 1.51 -3.08
N HIS A 59 -14.86 1.08 -3.87
CA HIS A 59 -16.01 0.29 -3.38
C HIS A 59 -15.64 -1.16 -3.06
N LEU A 60 -14.71 -1.75 -3.80
CA LEU A 60 -14.32 -3.15 -3.67
C LEU A 60 -13.28 -3.39 -2.58
N THR A 61 -12.37 -2.43 -2.35
CA THR A 61 -11.31 -2.53 -1.33
C THR A 61 -11.78 -3.00 0.05
N PRO A 62 -12.87 -2.48 0.64
CA PRO A 62 -13.36 -2.97 1.94
C PRO A 62 -13.92 -4.39 1.90
N GLN A 63 -14.31 -4.91 0.72
CA GLN A 63 -14.89 -6.24 0.54
C GLN A 63 -13.82 -7.32 0.24
N LEU A 64 -12.57 -6.92 0.03
CA LEU A 64 -11.49 -7.86 -0.20
C LEU A 64 -11.04 -8.51 1.11
N TRP A 65 -10.67 -9.78 1.00
CA TRP A 65 -10.11 -10.59 2.07
C TRP A 65 -8.87 -9.91 2.64
N ARG A 66 -8.80 -9.82 3.97
CA ARG A 66 -7.66 -9.22 4.68
C ARG A 66 -6.97 -10.28 5.52
N THR A 67 -5.66 -10.23 5.52
CA THR A 67 -4.80 -11.13 6.29
C THR A 67 -3.52 -10.38 6.68
N TYR A 68 -2.78 -10.93 7.64
CA TYR A 68 -1.51 -10.40 8.12
C TYR A 68 -0.30 -11.06 7.44
N ASP A 69 -0.52 -11.79 6.35
CA ASP A 69 0.56 -12.41 5.59
C ASP A 69 1.57 -11.39 5.08
N ALA A 70 2.86 -11.75 5.16
CA ALA A 70 3.96 -10.87 4.75
C ALA A 70 3.84 -10.41 3.28
N TYR A 71 3.28 -11.26 2.42
CA TYR A 71 3.09 -11.00 0.99
C TYR A 71 1.73 -10.39 0.64
N TYR A 72 0.91 -10.03 1.63
CA TYR A 72 -0.45 -9.54 1.40
C TYR A 72 -0.47 -8.28 0.52
N ALA A 73 0.42 -7.32 0.78
CA ALA A 73 0.50 -6.09 0.00
C ALA A 73 0.81 -6.36 -1.48
N ASP A 74 1.76 -7.26 -1.75
CA ASP A 74 2.15 -7.64 -3.11
C ASP A 74 1.03 -8.40 -3.83
N ALA A 75 0.40 -9.35 -3.14
CA ALA A 75 -0.74 -10.10 -3.68
C ALA A 75 -1.93 -9.18 -4.00
N LEU A 76 -2.19 -8.19 -3.15
CA LEU A 76 -3.22 -7.19 -3.37
C LEU A 76 -2.90 -6.31 -4.59
N GLN A 77 -1.66 -5.86 -4.74
CA GLN A 77 -1.24 -5.08 -5.91
C GLN A 77 -1.39 -5.88 -7.20
N GLN A 78 -0.96 -7.14 -7.23
CA GLN A 78 -1.15 -8.02 -8.39
C GLN A 78 -2.64 -8.22 -8.71
N THR A 79 -3.49 -8.31 -7.68
CA THR A 79 -4.94 -8.43 -7.84
C THR A 79 -5.54 -7.20 -8.50
N TRP A 80 -5.10 -5.99 -8.16
CA TRP A 80 -5.57 -4.76 -8.81
C TRP A 80 -5.09 -4.63 -10.25
N ILE A 81 -3.86 -5.06 -10.55
CA ILE A 81 -3.36 -5.12 -11.94
C ILE A 81 -4.22 -6.10 -12.75
N TYR A 82 -4.52 -7.27 -12.18
CA TYR A 82 -5.41 -8.25 -12.79
C TYR A 82 -6.82 -7.68 -13.01
N PHE A 83 -7.39 -7.00 -12.02
CA PHE A 83 -8.67 -6.30 -12.15
C PHE A 83 -8.67 -5.33 -13.34
N CYS A 84 -7.72 -4.39 -13.38
CA CYS A 84 -7.68 -3.38 -14.45
C CYS A 84 -7.51 -3.97 -15.86
N ARG A 85 -6.84 -5.12 -15.97
CA ARG A 85 -6.56 -5.79 -17.26
C ARG A 85 -7.65 -6.74 -17.73
N ASN A 86 -8.48 -7.24 -16.80
CA ASN A 86 -9.43 -8.32 -17.08
C ASN A 86 -10.88 -7.98 -16.72
N LEU A 87 -11.16 -6.79 -16.20
CA LEU A 87 -12.53 -6.37 -15.91
C LEU A 87 -13.35 -6.24 -17.20
N CYS A 88 -12.81 -5.55 -18.19
CA CYS A 88 -13.49 -5.29 -19.46
C CYS A 88 -12.91 -6.11 -20.63
N GLU A 89 -11.62 -6.48 -20.56
CA GLU A 89 -10.94 -7.32 -21.55
C GLU A 89 -10.58 -8.70 -21.00
N ALA A 90 -10.07 -9.57 -21.86
CA ALA A 90 -9.47 -10.85 -21.49
C ALA A 90 -7.94 -10.83 -21.68
N THR A 91 -7.27 -9.76 -21.24
CA THR A 91 -5.87 -9.48 -21.63
C THR A 91 -4.86 -10.48 -21.08
N THR A 92 -5.08 -10.98 -19.86
CA THR A 92 -4.15 -11.91 -19.19
C THR A 92 -4.83 -13.21 -18.74
N GLY A 93 -6.12 -13.38 -19.07
CA GLY A 93 -6.95 -14.50 -18.65
C GLY A 93 -8.40 -14.29 -19.05
N ARG A 94 -9.32 -15.06 -18.46
CA ARG A 94 -10.77 -14.90 -18.69
C ARG A 94 -11.23 -13.53 -18.18
N ALA A 95 -11.95 -12.80 -19.03
CA ALA A 95 -12.62 -11.55 -18.64
C ALA A 95 -13.62 -11.80 -17.51
N TYR A 96 -13.88 -10.78 -16.70
CA TYR A 96 -14.91 -10.83 -15.67
C TYR A 96 -16.27 -11.16 -16.27
N ASP A 97 -16.98 -12.10 -15.65
CA ASP A 97 -18.30 -12.56 -16.07
C ASP A 97 -19.29 -12.39 -14.91
N PRO A 98 -20.21 -11.42 -14.99
CA PRO A 98 -21.15 -11.14 -13.92
C PRO A 98 -22.20 -12.23 -13.70
N THR A 99 -22.34 -13.19 -14.64
CA THR A 99 -23.25 -14.34 -14.48
C THR A 99 -22.66 -15.44 -13.61
N VAL A 100 -21.33 -15.48 -13.48
CA VAL A 100 -20.61 -16.54 -12.75
C VAL A 100 -20.38 -16.14 -11.30
N ALA A 101 -19.96 -14.90 -11.05
CA ALA A 101 -19.63 -14.42 -9.71
C ALA A 101 -19.72 -12.91 -9.60
N THR A 102 -19.90 -12.40 -8.37
CA THR A 102 -19.74 -10.97 -8.10
C THR A 102 -18.28 -10.54 -8.25
N VAL A 103 -18.03 -9.28 -8.60
CA VAL A 103 -16.68 -8.73 -8.74
C VAL A 103 -15.83 -8.98 -7.49
N ALA A 104 -16.38 -8.77 -6.30
CA ALA A 104 -15.68 -9.01 -5.05
C ALA A 104 -15.28 -10.48 -4.86
N THR A 105 -16.17 -11.42 -5.19
CA THR A 105 -15.89 -12.86 -5.09
C THR A 105 -14.80 -13.28 -6.07
N TRP A 106 -14.89 -12.80 -7.31
CA TRP A 106 -13.89 -13.07 -8.34
C TRP A 106 -12.50 -12.55 -7.94
N LEU A 107 -12.42 -11.32 -7.43
CA LEU A 107 -11.16 -10.76 -6.94
C LEU A 107 -10.63 -11.48 -5.70
N ASN A 108 -11.50 -11.88 -4.77
CA ASN A 108 -11.08 -12.64 -3.60
C ASN A 108 -10.53 -14.03 -3.96
N ALA A 109 -11.11 -14.70 -4.95
CA ALA A 109 -10.58 -15.97 -5.46
C ALA A 109 -9.18 -15.78 -6.06
N TYR A 110 -8.97 -14.73 -6.85
CA TYR A 110 -7.66 -14.41 -7.41
C TYR A 110 -6.64 -14.04 -6.32
N LEU A 111 -7.03 -13.21 -5.35
CA LEU A 111 -6.17 -12.77 -4.25
C LEU A 111 -5.67 -13.95 -3.40
N ARG A 112 -6.56 -14.88 -3.03
CA ARG A 112 -6.18 -16.10 -2.30
C ARG A 112 -5.19 -16.95 -3.09
N ARG A 113 -5.42 -17.10 -4.40
CA ARG A 113 -4.50 -17.83 -5.27
C ARG A 113 -3.12 -17.15 -5.34
N ARG A 114 -3.07 -15.81 -5.41
CA ARG A 114 -1.80 -15.07 -5.39
C ARG A 114 -1.04 -15.29 -4.09
N LEU A 115 -1.72 -15.24 -2.94
CA LEU A 115 -1.12 -15.55 -1.64
C LEU A 115 -0.53 -16.96 -1.60
N GLN A 116 -1.29 -17.95 -2.08
CA GLN A 116 -0.82 -19.33 -2.18
C GLN A 116 0.41 -19.46 -3.10
N ASP A 117 0.43 -18.76 -4.24
CA ASP A 117 1.58 -18.77 -5.15
C ASP A 117 2.84 -18.23 -4.45
N PHE A 118 2.71 -17.19 -3.61
CA PHE A 118 3.83 -16.67 -2.81
C PHE A 118 4.31 -17.70 -1.78
N GLU A 119 3.42 -18.37 -1.07
CA GLU A 119 3.79 -19.44 -0.11
C GLU A 119 4.51 -20.60 -0.81
N ILE A 120 4.01 -21.05 -1.96
CA ILE A 120 4.65 -22.10 -2.76
C ILE A 120 6.04 -21.66 -3.22
N ALA A 121 6.17 -20.43 -3.71
CA ALA A 121 7.44 -19.88 -4.15
C ALA A 121 8.46 -19.78 -3.01
N GLU A 122 8.04 -19.33 -1.83
CA GLU A 122 8.88 -19.24 -0.63
C GLU A 122 9.32 -20.63 -0.16
N ASN A 123 8.40 -21.60 -0.10
CA ASN A 123 8.73 -22.98 0.24
C ASN A 123 9.72 -23.60 -0.76
N ARG A 124 9.56 -23.31 -2.06
CA ARG A 124 10.49 -23.75 -3.09
C ARG A 124 11.87 -23.13 -2.92
N LYS A 125 11.96 -21.83 -2.60
CA LYS A 125 13.24 -21.16 -2.30
C LYS A 125 13.93 -21.82 -1.10
N ARG A 126 13.20 -22.04 0.00
CA ARG A 126 13.73 -22.71 1.20
C ARG A 126 14.22 -24.12 0.90
N ALA A 127 13.48 -24.90 0.13
CA ALA A 127 13.89 -26.26 -0.25
C ALA A 127 15.20 -26.27 -1.07
N ILE A 128 15.37 -25.30 -1.97
CA ILE A 128 16.61 -25.16 -2.76
C ILE A 128 17.79 -24.76 -1.85
N THR A 129 17.61 -23.78 -0.97
CA THR A 129 18.67 -23.32 -0.05
C THR A 129 19.10 -24.41 0.94
N VAL A 130 18.15 -25.16 1.50
CA VAL A 130 18.45 -26.26 2.44
C VAL A 130 19.16 -27.42 1.71
N SER A 131 18.77 -27.73 0.48
CA SER A 131 19.45 -28.73 -0.36
C SER A 131 20.90 -28.33 -0.67
N GLN A 132 21.16 -27.05 -0.94
CA GLN A 132 22.52 -26.53 -1.14
C GLN A 132 23.38 -26.60 0.13
N SER A 133 22.82 -26.35 1.32
CA SER A 133 23.55 -26.51 2.59
C SER A 133 23.91 -27.96 2.95
N SER A 134 23.25 -28.94 2.31
CA SER A 134 23.50 -30.38 2.56
C SER A 134 24.56 -30.97 1.61
N GLY A 135 25.00 -30.22 0.58
CA GLY A 135 25.92 -30.69 -0.46
C GLY A 135 27.33 -30.06 -0.45
N PHE A 136 27.56 -28.97 0.29
CA PHE A 136 28.86 -28.29 0.28
C PHE A 136 29.83 -28.83 1.35
N ARG A 137 30.44 -29.99 1.05
CA ARG A 137 31.81 -30.26 1.47
C ARG A 137 32.74 -29.95 0.30
N ALA A 138 33.48 -28.86 0.46
CA ALA A 138 34.77 -28.50 -0.16
C ALA A 138 34.98 -28.81 -1.66
N ASN A 139 35.03 -27.78 -2.52
CA ASN A 139 36.31 -27.18 -2.95
C ASN A 139 36.10 -26.01 -3.94
N SER A 140 37.14 -25.17 -4.01
CA SER A 140 37.50 -24.20 -5.06
C SER A 140 36.54 -23.04 -5.37
N ASP A 141 36.96 -21.84 -4.93
CA ASP A 141 37.36 -20.74 -5.84
C ASP A 141 36.64 -20.74 -7.19
N ASP A 142 35.36 -20.38 -7.19
CA ASP A 142 34.58 -20.22 -8.41
C ASP A 142 34.19 -18.75 -8.55
N ALA A 143 34.61 -18.20 -9.69
CA ALA A 143 34.59 -16.80 -10.01
C ALA A 143 33.17 -16.24 -9.94
N LEU A 144 32.96 -15.27 -9.04
CA LEU A 144 31.77 -14.43 -9.05
C LEU A 144 31.67 -13.74 -10.42
N ASP A 145 30.56 -13.98 -11.12
CA ASP A 145 30.25 -13.38 -12.41
C ASP A 145 30.34 -11.84 -12.30
N PRO A 146 31.14 -11.14 -13.14
CA PRO A 146 31.25 -9.68 -13.11
C PRO A 146 29.91 -8.94 -13.23
N ILE A 147 28.87 -9.59 -13.77
CA ILE A 147 27.53 -9.02 -13.89
C ILE A 147 26.84 -8.89 -12.52
N ASP A 148 27.14 -9.76 -11.55
CA ASP A 148 26.59 -9.69 -10.19
C ASP A 148 27.15 -8.50 -9.37
N ARG A 149 28.14 -7.77 -9.91
CA ARG A 149 28.68 -6.52 -9.31
C ARG A 149 27.99 -5.25 -9.81
N LEU A 150 27.09 -5.35 -10.77
CA LEU A 150 26.35 -4.19 -11.25
C LEU A 150 25.21 -3.89 -10.28
N SER A 151 25.44 -2.93 -9.39
CA SER A 151 24.35 -2.27 -8.66
C SER A 151 23.32 -1.79 -9.67
N ALA A 152 22.10 -2.32 -9.60
CA ALA A 152 21.00 -1.82 -10.41
C ALA A 152 20.91 -0.29 -10.22
N PRO A 153 20.75 0.49 -11.29
CA PRO A 153 20.44 1.91 -11.16
C PRO A 153 19.25 2.03 -10.21
N PRO A 154 19.30 2.91 -9.19
CA PRO A 154 18.17 3.09 -8.31
C PRO A 154 16.99 3.48 -9.18
N ASP A 155 15.96 2.64 -9.18
CA ASP A 155 14.72 2.84 -9.93
C ASP A 155 13.96 3.99 -9.26
N VAL A 156 14.48 5.21 -9.37
CA VAL A 156 13.90 6.43 -8.81
C VAL A 156 12.72 6.75 -9.71
N PRO A 157 11.48 6.59 -9.23
CA PRO A 157 10.33 6.83 -10.09
C PRO A 157 10.38 8.27 -10.63
N PRO A 158 10.07 8.52 -11.92
CA PRO A 158 10.21 9.83 -12.56
C PRO A 158 9.52 10.99 -11.81
N TRP A 159 8.48 10.69 -11.03
CA TRP A 159 7.77 11.69 -10.21
C TRP A 159 8.59 12.20 -9.01
N LEU A 160 9.53 11.42 -8.46
CA LEU A 160 10.40 11.88 -7.36
C LEU A 160 11.36 12.96 -7.83
N GLU A 161 11.87 12.84 -9.06
CA GLU A 161 12.72 13.88 -9.68
C GLU A 161 11.93 15.16 -9.94
N GLN A 162 10.67 15.04 -10.38
CA GLN A 162 9.77 16.20 -10.57
C GLN A 162 9.54 16.94 -9.25
N ILE A 163 9.25 16.24 -8.16
CA ILE A 163 9.09 16.87 -6.83
C ILE A 163 10.40 17.51 -6.37
N ARG A 164 11.54 16.85 -6.59
CA ARG A 164 12.85 17.42 -6.25
C ARG A 164 13.11 18.72 -7.02
N ALA A 165 12.88 18.72 -8.33
CA ALA A 165 13.06 19.89 -9.19
C ALA A 165 12.12 21.03 -8.76
N TRP A 166 10.84 20.72 -8.50
CA TRP A 166 9.87 21.69 -7.99
C TRP A 166 10.27 22.27 -6.63
N ALA A 167 10.70 21.43 -5.68
CA ALA A 167 11.09 21.90 -4.36
C ALA A 167 12.33 22.81 -4.42
N LEU A 168 13.23 22.57 -5.37
CA LEU A 168 14.41 23.41 -5.61
C LEU A 168 14.06 24.73 -6.30
N SER A 169 13.15 24.72 -7.27
CA SER A 169 12.79 25.91 -8.06
C SER A 169 11.76 26.83 -7.40
N ASN A 170 11.05 26.36 -6.37
CA ASN A 170 9.99 27.12 -5.72
C ASN A 170 10.49 27.96 -4.52
N PRO A 171 10.60 29.29 -4.65
CA PRO A 171 11.12 30.16 -3.60
C PRO A 171 10.17 30.30 -2.40
N ASP A 172 8.87 30.02 -2.57
CA ASP A 172 7.91 30.15 -1.47
C ASP A 172 8.13 29.10 -0.38
N LEU A 173 8.75 27.96 -0.72
CA LEU A 173 9.11 26.93 0.25
C LEU A 173 10.30 27.31 1.14
N GLU A 174 11.11 28.29 0.73
CA GLU A 174 12.20 28.83 1.56
C GLU A 174 11.69 29.83 2.60
N LYS A 175 10.63 30.56 2.28
CA LYS A 175 10.02 31.53 3.20
C LYS A 175 9.29 30.86 4.36
N ILE A 176 8.82 29.62 4.17
CA ILE A 176 8.09 28.87 5.19
C ILE A 176 9.10 28.10 6.03
N HIS A 177 9.28 28.47 7.30
CA HIS A 177 10.24 27.84 8.21
C HIS A 177 9.61 27.44 9.56
N VAL A 178 10.29 26.54 10.27
CA VAL A 178 9.85 26.07 11.58
C VAL A 178 10.06 27.18 12.62
N GLY A 179 9.03 27.98 12.93
CA GLY A 179 9.03 28.93 14.05
C GLY A 179 10.35 29.71 14.23
N LYS A 180 11.01 29.55 15.37
CA LYS A 180 12.30 30.20 15.71
C LYS A 180 13.54 29.63 14.99
N HIS A 181 13.36 28.71 14.04
CA HIS A 181 14.42 28.03 13.31
C HIS A 181 14.33 28.33 11.81
N PRO A 182 14.77 29.52 11.35
CA PRO A 182 14.76 29.90 9.94
C PRO A 182 15.61 28.99 9.05
N GLN A 183 16.59 28.29 9.63
CA GLN A 183 17.41 27.30 8.94
C GLN A 183 16.64 26.04 8.54
N VAL A 184 15.51 25.73 9.21
CA VAL A 184 14.68 24.56 8.91
C VAL A 184 13.47 25.01 8.10
N THR A 185 13.69 25.14 6.79
CA THR A 185 12.65 25.54 5.83
C THR A 185 11.82 24.35 5.37
N ALA A 186 10.63 24.62 4.82
CA ALA A 186 9.79 23.61 4.19
C ALA A 186 10.53 22.95 3.01
N ARG A 187 11.29 23.72 2.22
CA ARG A 187 12.16 23.19 1.16
C ARG A 187 13.14 22.16 1.71
N LEU A 188 13.87 22.50 2.77
CA LEU A 188 14.86 21.61 3.37
C LEU A 188 14.22 20.31 3.86
N LEU A 189 13.11 20.42 4.59
CA LEU A 189 12.43 19.23 5.12
C LEU A 189 11.81 18.37 4.02
N ILE A 190 11.24 18.96 2.96
CA ILE A 190 10.74 18.19 1.81
C ILE A 190 11.88 17.39 1.18
N LEU A 191 13.01 18.04 0.87
CA LEU A 191 14.15 17.40 0.22
C LEU A 191 14.76 16.28 1.07
N LYS A 192 14.94 16.49 2.38
CA LYS A 192 15.46 15.48 3.32
C LYS A 192 14.52 14.29 3.52
N ARG A 193 13.24 14.45 3.19
CA ARG A 193 12.21 13.41 3.33
C ARG A 193 11.94 12.67 2.03
N LEU A 194 12.43 13.15 0.88
CA LEU A 194 12.45 12.36 -0.35
C LEU A 194 13.44 11.20 -0.20
N PRO A 195 13.21 10.05 -0.85
CA PRO A 195 14.18 8.96 -0.87
C PRO A 195 15.57 9.39 -1.37
N PRO A 196 16.65 9.02 -0.65
CA PRO A 196 16.67 8.33 0.63
C PRO A 196 16.23 9.23 1.80
N GLU A 197 15.26 8.75 2.57
CA GLU A 197 14.63 9.51 3.64
C GLU A 197 15.56 9.65 4.86
N THR A 198 15.73 10.88 5.34
CA THR A 198 16.41 11.12 6.64
C THR A 198 15.40 10.90 7.78
N PRO A 199 15.70 10.02 8.75
CA PRO A 199 14.79 9.75 9.86
C PRO A 199 14.69 10.98 10.77
N TRP A 200 13.50 11.20 11.34
CA TRP A 200 13.23 12.37 12.20
C TRP A 200 14.20 12.51 13.37
N LYS A 201 14.66 11.39 13.94
CA LYS A 201 15.64 11.39 15.04
C LYS A 201 16.94 12.09 14.66
N ASN A 202 17.41 11.90 13.42
CA ASN A 202 18.64 12.52 12.94
C ASN A 202 18.45 14.01 12.71
N LEU A 203 17.34 14.42 12.07
CA LEU A 203 17.00 15.83 11.87
C LEU A 203 16.79 16.55 13.22
N ALA A 204 16.15 15.89 14.18
CA ALA A 204 15.95 16.43 15.52
C ALA A 204 17.29 16.71 16.23
N ALA A 205 18.24 15.77 16.12
CA ALA A 205 19.58 15.93 16.67
C ALA A 205 20.38 17.02 15.93
N GLU A 206 20.31 17.05 14.59
CA GLU A 206 21.04 18.00 13.74
C GLU A 206 20.62 19.45 14.00
N TYR A 207 19.32 19.71 14.13
CA TYR A 207 18.78 21.07 14.26
C TYR A 207 18.41 21.45 15.71
N GLY A 208 18.55 20.52 16.67
CA GLY A 208 18.15 20.74 18.07
C GLY A 208 16.65 20.96 18.25
N ILE A 209 15.82 20.36 17.39
CA ILE A 209 14.36 20.53 17.38
C ILE A 209 13.70 19.21 17.78
N SER A 210 12.63 19.27 18.59
CA SER A 210 11.90 18.06 18.94
C SER A 210 11.31 17.35 17.70
N ILE A 211 11.31 16.02 17.70
CA ILE A 211 10.68 15.20 16.65
C ILE A 211 9.20 15.60 16.46
N GLY A 212 8.48 15.88 17.55
CA GLY A 212 7.09 16.32 17.51
C GLY A 212 6.90 17.64 16.76
N THR A 213 7.80 18.60 16.96
CA THR A 213 7.78 19.88 16.24
C THR A 213 8.05 19.69 14.76
N LEU A 214 9.09 18.93 14.39
CA LEU A 214 9.45 18.66 13.00
C LEU A 214 8.34 17.92 12.25
N SER A 215 7.81 16.85 12.84
CA SER A 215 6.73 16.05 12.25
C SER A 215 5.43 16.83 12.11
N SER A 216 5.03 17.60 13.13
CA SER A 216 3.84 18.45 13.09
C SER A 216 3.95 19.54 12.01
N PHE A 217 5.11 20.20 11.94
CA PHE A 217 5.37 21.19 10.88
C PHE A 217 5.31 20.55 9.49
N TYR A 218 5.94 19.39 9.32
CA TYR A 218 5.93 18.67 8.04
C TYR A 218 4.50 18.31 7.62
N GLN A 219 3.68 17.80 8.54
CA GLN A 219 2.28 17.44 8.27
C GLN A 219 1.43 18.66 7.90
N ARG A 220 1.58 19.77 8.62
CA ARG A 220 0.71 20.95 8.48
C ARG A 220 1.11 21.88 7.34
N GLN A 221 2.40 21.95 7.02
CA GLN A 221 2.94 22.89 6.02
C GLN A 221 3.46 22.15 4.79
N CYS A 222 4.41 21.23 4.98
CA CYS A 222 5.11 20.58 3.87
C CYS A 222 4.16 19.69 3.05
N LEU A 223 3.37 18.84 3.71
CA LEU A 223 2.41 17.95 3.03
C LEU A 223 1.28 18.72 2.34
N VAL A 224 0.86 19.87 2.88
CA VAL A 224 -0.16 20.71 2.23
C VAL A 224 0.38 21.24 0.90
N LYS A 225 1.61 21.76 0.90
CA LYS A 225 2.27 22.26 -0.32
C LYS A 225 2.56 21.17 -1.34
N LEU A 226 3.03 20.01 -0.87
CA LEU A 226 3.20 18.82 -1.74
C LEU A 226 1.88 18.37 -2.36
N ARG A 227 0.77 18.43 -1.62
CA ARG A 227 -0.56 18.08 -2.13
C ARG A 227 -1.05 19.11 -3.15
N GLU A 228 -0.86 20.40 -2.91
CA GLU A 228 -1.19 21.47 -3.86
C GLU A 228 -0.42 21.28 -5.17
N TYR A 229 0.89 21.00 -5.08
CA TYR A 229 1.70 20.69 -6.24
C TYR A 229 1.22 19.43 -6.96
N GLY A 230 0.98 18.33 -6.22
CA GLY A 230 0.44 17.09 -6.76
C GLY A 230 -0.84 17.31 -7.57
N LYS A 231 -1.78 18.12 -7.04
CA LYS A 231 -3.00 18.51 -7.76
C LYS A 231 -2.70 19.30 -9.05
N SER A 232 -1.76 20.26 -9.01
CA SER A 232 -1.39 21.04 -10.20
C SER A 232 -0.75 20.20 -11.31
N GLN A 233 -0.10 19.09 -10.94
CA GLN A 233 0.49 18.12 -11.86
C GLN A 233 -0.50 17.02 -12.28
N GLY A 234 -1.76 17.06 -11.79
CA GLY A 234 -2.80 16.08 -12.12
C GLY A 234 -2.77 14.79 -11.30
N TYR A 235 -2.01 14.74 -10.20
CA TYR A 235 -1.88 13.54 -9.36
C TYR A 235 -3.01 13.32 -8.33
N PHE A 236 -3.98 14.23 -8.17
CA PHE A 236 -5.11 14.10 -7.22
C PHE A 236 -6.34 14.91 -7.62
#